data_AF-A0A917JZA7-F1
#
_entry.id   AF-A0A917JZA7-F1
#
_cell.length_a   1.000
_cell.length_b   1.000
_cell.length_c   1.000
_cell.angle_alpha   90.00
_cell.angle_beta   90.00
_cell.angle_gamma   90.00
#
_symmetry.space_group_name_H-M   'P 1'
#
loop_
_entity.id
_entity.type
_entity.pdbx_description
1 polymer ?
#
loop_
_entity_poly.entity_id
_entity_poly.type
_entity_poly.pdbx_seq_one_letter_code
_entity_poly.pdbx_strand_id
1 'polypeptide(L)'
;MPAIWTCDENGRWGFLTPSEYPAERVLHDLVKQAPQMLPLAGAPRLTVLGSEVRLGNGYADLIAVESSGRLVIIEVKLADNSEARRAVVAQVLSYAAHLQGLLPRQLEGQILDRDLAELGCETVLNAVEEDQEHTVDAQAFSDGLAHSLAEGNLRLVIVLDEAPDELVQLTGYLQSVTDKLIIDLITVTSYQINGQHIVVPQRVEPAPRSRALSDAEALNRQAGESSTLAPRPSVQSSPTRPPHNTNCCTGSPIGQNNWPVTVSPPCTPTRASQNHATTPT
;
A
#
# COMPACT_ATOMS: atom_id res chain seq x y z
N MET A 1 -18.58 -7.43 -2.65
CA MET A 1 -19.22 -6.89 -1.43
C MET A 1 -20.12 -7.95 -0.80
N PRO A 2 -20.13 -8.08 0.54
CA PRO A 2 -21.00 -8.99 1.24
C PRO A 2 -22.44 -8.46 1.23
N ALA A 3 -23.41 -9.35 1.00
CA ALA A 3 -24.83 -9.00 1.08
C ALA A 3 -25.35 -9.29 2.48
N ILE A 4 -25.71 -8.23 3.22
CA ILE A 4 -26.37 -8.38 4.52
C ILE A 4 -27.88 -8.36 4.30
N TRP A 5 -28.56 -9.32 4.90
CA TRP A 5 -30.02 -9.43 4.87
C TRP A 5 -30.55 -9.36 6.30
N THR A 6 -31.66 -8.66 6.47
CA THR A 6 -32.37 -8.60 7.75
C THR A 6 -33.76 -9.19 7.62
N CYS A 7 -34.29 -9.70 8.73
CA CYS A 7 -35.66 -10.20 8.82
C CYS A 7 -36.39 -9.32 9.84
N ASP A 8 -37.52 -8.73 9.43
CA ASP A 8 -38.37 -7.96 10.35
C ASP A 8 -39.23 -8.87 11.24
N GLU A 9 -39.94 -8.28 12.20
CA GLU A 9 -40.81 -8.99 13.15
C GLU A 9 -41.96 -9.75 12.45
N ASN A 10 -42.28 -9.41 11.20
CA ASN A 10 -43.29 -10.09 10.39
C ASN A 10 -42.71 -11.24 9.55
N GLY A 11 -41.41 -11.55 9.72
CA GLY A 11 -40.74 -12.60 8.97
C GLY A 11 -40.34 -12.21 7.55
N ARG A 12 -40.37 -10.91 7.20
CA ARG A 12 -40.03 -10.44 5.85
C ARG A 12 -38.53 -10.16 5.75
N TRP A 13 -37.89 -10.82 4.80
CA TRP A 13 -36.48 -10.61 4.48
C TRP A 13 -36.28 -9.38 3.59
N GLY A 14 -35.27 -8.57 3.91
CA GLY A 14 -34.88 -7.39 3.14
C GLY A 14 -33.37 -7.27 3.02
N PHE A 15 -32.90 -6.85 1.84
CA PHE A 15 -31.51 -6.52 1.62
C PHE A 15 -31.17 -5.21 2.32
N LEU A 16 -30.04 -5.20 3.01
CA LEU A 16 -29.51 -4.02 3.66
C LEU A 16 -28.49 -3.33 2.76
N THR A 17 -28.81 -2.12 2.33
CA THR A 17 -27.90 -1.32 1.51
C THR A 17 -26.75 -0.79 2.36
N PRO A 18 -25.50 -0.90 1.89
CA PRO A 18 -24.37 -0.24 2.52
C PRO A 18 -24.61 1.26 2.69
N SER A 19 -24.15 1.82 3.81
CA SER A 19 -24.06 3.25 4.04
C SER A 19 -22.63 3.73 3.86
N GLU A 20 -22.46 4.89 3.25
CA GLU A 20 -21.17 5.55 3.10
C GLU A 20 -20.66 6.09 4.45
N TYR A 21 -19.34 6.15 4.61
CA TYR A 21 -18.76 6.85 5.76
C TYR A 21 -18.80 8.35 5.51
N PRO A 22 -19.18 9.17 6.51
CA PRO A 22 -19.24 10.61 6.35
C PRO A 22 -17.84 11.26 6.27
N ALA A 23 -16.82 10.59 6.83
CA ALA A 23 -15.43 11.03 6.80
C ALA A 23 -14.48 9.87 7.13
N GLU A 24 -13.24 9.95 6.62
CA GLU A 24 -12.17 8.99 6.90
C GLU A 24 -11.90 8.85 8.40
N ARG A 25 -12.01 9.98 9.13
CA ARG A 25 -11.88 10.04 10.58
C ARG A 25 -12.79 9.06 11.32
N VAL A 26 -14.01 8.81 10.81
CA VAL A 26 -14.95 7.90 11.47
C VAL A 26 -14.46 6.45 11.38
N LEU A 27 -13.96 6.03 10.23
CA LEU A 27 -13.39 4.69 10.06
C LEU A 27 -12.08 4.57 10.85
N HIS A 28 -11.24 5.61 10.83
CA HIS A 28 -10.03 5.67 11.64
C HIS A 28 -10.31 5.49 13.14
N ASP A 29 -11.24 6.26 13.71
CA ASP A 29 -11.54 6.22 15.13
C ASP A 29 -12.17 4.87 15.53
N LEU A 30 -12.95 4.27 14.65
CA LEU A 30 -13.48 2.92 14.82
C LEU A 30 -12.36 1.88 14.89
N VAL A 31 -11.41 1.91 13.95
CA VAL A 31 -10.26 0.99 13.94
C VAL A 31 -9.37 1.19 15.16
N LYS A 32 -9.17 2.45 15.58
CA LYS A 32 -8.43 2.78 16.80
C LYS A 32 -9.07 2.19 18.06
N GLN A 33 -10.40 2.30 18.17
CA GLN A 33 -11.14 1.81 19.34
C GLN A 33 -11.28 0.29 19.38
N ALA A 34 -11.37 -0.35 18.22
CA ALA A 34 -11.62 -1.78 18.10
C ALA A 34 -10.67 -2.44 17.07
N PRO A 35 -9.34 -2.41 17.28
CA PRO A 35 -8.38 -2.96 16.32
C PRO A 35 -8.59 -4.47 16.10
N GLN A 36 -9.10 -5.17 17.11
CA GLN A 36 -9.39 -6.61 17.05
C GLN A 36 -10.55 -6.97 16.12
N MET A 37 -11.32 -5.99 15.64
CA MET A 37 -12.36 -6.25 14.64
C MET A 37 -11.76 -6.62 13.27
N LEU A 38 -10.49 -6.25 13.02
CA LEU A 38 -9.83 -6.48 11.74
C LEU A 38 -9.52 -7.98 11.57
N PRO A 39 -10.02 -8.65 10.52
CA PRO A 39 -9.78 -10.08 10.28
C PRO A 39 -8.38 -10.30 9.69
N LEU A 40 -7.34 -10.07 10.51
CA LEU A 40 -5.95 -10.17 10.09
C LEU A 40 -5.49 -11.61 9.89
N ALA A 41 -4.52 -11.82 8.98
CA ALA A 41 -3.93 -13.15 8.77
C ALA A 41 -3.34 -13.71 10.09
N GLY A 42 -3.74 -14.93 10.46
CA GLY A 42 -3.28 -15.58 11.69
C GLY A 42 -3.95 -15.05 12.97
N ALA A 43 -4.91 -14.12 12.84
CA ALA A 43 -5.66 -13.52 13.95
C ALA A 43 -4.76 -13.06 15.13
N PRO A 44 -3.69 -12.28 14.88
CA PRO A 44 -2.89 -11.72 15.95
C PRO A 44 -3.73 -10.79 16.82
N ARG A 45 -3.38 -10.71 18.11
CA ARG A 45 -3.87 -9.65 18.98
C ARG A 45 -3.03 -8.40 18.77
N LEU A 46 -3.71 -7.28 18.54
CA LEU A 46 -3.06 -5.98 18.37
C LEU A 46 -3.22 -5.12 19.62
N THR A 47 -2.15 -4.43 19.99
CA THR A 47 -2.18 -3.31 20.93
C THR A 47 -1.82 -2.04 20.17
N VAL A 48 -2.70 -1.03 20.20
CA VAL A 48 -2.47 0.26 19.53
C VAL A 48 -1.52 1.09 20.40
N LEU A 49 -0.39 1.47 19.82
CA LEU A 49 0.67 2.22 20.51
C LEU A 49 0.56 3.73 20.27
N GLY A 50 0.03 4.15 19.13
CA GLY A 50 -0.08 5.55 18.78
C GLY A 50 -1.00 5.81 17.60
N SER A 51 -1.42 7.06 17.47
CA SER A 51 -2.36 7.51 16.45
C SER A 51 -1.87 8.83 15.85
N GLU A 52 -1.96 8.95 14.53
CA GLU A 52 -1.37 10.07 13.78
C GLU A 52 0.12 10.25 14.14
N VAL A 53 0.87 9.14 14.07
CA VAL A 53 2.27 9.06 14.47
C VAL A 53 3.15 9.58 13.35
N ARG A 54 4.00 10.56 13.65
CA ARG A 54 4.89 11.14 12.64
C ARG A 54 5.96 10.14 12.23
N LEU A 55 6.01 9.79 10.94
CA LEU A 55 7.03 8.91 10.36
C LEU A 55 7.61 9.56 9.10
N GLY A 56 8.89 9.93 9.16
CA GLY A 56 9.57 10.65 8.07
C GLY A 56 8.87 11.98 7.73
N ASN A 57 8.33 12.07 6.51
CA ASN A 57 7.62 13.24 5.99
C ASN A 57 6.08 13.13 6.09
N GLY A 58 5.56 12.05 6.65
CA GLY A 58 4.12 11.82 6.78
C GLY A 58 3.71 11.46 8.20
N TYR A 59 2.44 11.11 8.33
CA TYR A 59 1.83 10.63 9.58
C TYR A 59 1.19 9.28 9.28
N ALA A 60 1.60 8.25 10.01
CA ALA A 60 0.92 6.99 10.00
C ALA A 60 -0.37 7.10 10.81
N ASP A 61 -1.47 6.62 10.26
CA ASP A 61 -2.79 6.72 10.90
C ASP A 61 -2.77 6.02 12.27
N LEU A 62 -2.32 4.76 12.32
CA LEU A 62 -2.10 4.05 13.58
C LEU A 62 -0.81 3.22 13.53
N ILE A 63 -0.12 3.18 14.67
CA ILE A 63 0.95 2.22 14.94
C ILE A 63 0.48 1.29 16.04
N ALA A 64 0.60 -0.01 15.79
CA ALA A 64 0.26 -1.06 16.72
C ALA A 64 1.38 -2.11 16.80
N VAL A 65 1.25 -3.02 17.73
CA VAL A 65 2.17 -4.16 17.89
C VAL A 65 1.39 -5.43 18.18
N GLU A 66 1.88 -6.54 17.65
CA GLU A 66 1.38 -7.87 18.00
C GLU A 66 1.96 -8.34 19.33
N SER A 67 1.30 -9.30 19.99
CA SER A 67 1.88 -10.01 21.15
C SER A 67 3.22 -10.70 20.87
N SER A 68 3.58 -10.89 19.59
CA SER A 68 4.87 -11.43 19.14
C SER A 68 6.00 -10.40 19.12
N GLY A 69 5.70 -9.11 19.36
CA GLY A 69 6.64 -8.00 19.18
C GLY A 69 6.67 -7.45 17.74
N ARG A 70 5.96 -8.06 16.79
CA ARG A 70 5.87 -7.55 15.42
C ARG A 70 5.14 -6.21 15.37
N LEU A 71 5.78 -5.20 14.80
CA LEU A 71 5.14 -3.90 14.56
C LEU A 71 4.15 -3.96 13.40
N VAL A 72 3.07 -3.21 13.58
CA VAL A 72 1.94 -3.14 12.66
C VAL A 72 1.69 -1.66 12.32
N ILE A 73 1.69 -1.35 11.03
CA ILE A 73 1.34 -0.03 10.50
C ILE A 73 -0.06 -0.17 9.90
N ILE A 74 -1.00 0.64 10.36
CA ILE A 74 -2.38 0.62 9.86
C ILE A 74 -2.65 1.96 9.19
N GLU A 75 -3.03 1.91 7.91
CA GLU A 75 -3.47 3.07 7.14
C GLU A 75 -4.95 2.93 6.78
N VAL A 76 -5.71 4.00 6.92
CA VAL A 76 -7.15 4.05 6.66
C VAL A 76 -7.41 5.01 5.51
N LYS A 77 -8.10 4.57 4.46
CA LYS A 77 -8.46 5.43 3.31
C LYS A 77 -9.88 5.16 2.80
N LEU A 78 -10.65 6.21 2.50
CA LEU A 78 -11.99 6.09 1.88
C LEU A 78 -11.96 6.18 0.34
N ALA A 79 -13.07 5.80 -0.29
CA ALA A 79 -13.19 5.57 -1.74
C ALA A 79 -13.04 6.80 -2.64
N ASP A 80 -13.09 8.02 -2.10
CA ASP A 80 -13.21 9.27 -2.88
C ASP A 80 -12.12 9.47 -3.94
N ASN A 81 -10.95 8.84 -3.81
CA ASN A 81 -9.88 8.92 -4.79
C ASN A 81 -9.10 7.59 -5.02
N SER A 82 -9.22 7.01 -6.21
CA SER A 82 -8.48 5.80 -6.61
C SER A 82 -6.97 6.01 -6.72
N GLU A 83 -6.50 7.22 -7.01
CA GLU A 83 -5.08 7.57 -6.97
C GLU A 83 -4.55 7.61 -5.54
N ALA A 84 -5.33 8.18 -4.60
CA ALA A 84 -4.99 8.16 -3.17
C ALA A 84 -4.90 6.73 -2.64
N ARG A 85 -5.83 5.84 -3.03
CA ARG A 85 -5.78 4.41 -2.68
C ARG A 85 -4.58 3.68 -3.28
N ARG A 86 -4.05 4.09 -4.43
CA ARG A 86 -2.80 3.52 -4.97
C ARG A 86 -1.57 4.04 -4.24
N ALA A 87 -1.57 5.32 -3.88
CA ALA A 87 -0.49 5.95 -3.15
C ALA A 87 -0.30 5.35 -1.74
N VAL A 88 -1.37 4.79 -1.14
CA VAL A 88 -1.31 4.19 0.21
C VAL A 88 -0.24 3.11 0.33
N VAL A 89 0.00 2.31 -0.73
CA VAL A 89 1.04 1.25 -0.71
C VAL A 89 2.42 1.87 -0.61
N ALA A 90 2.69 2.92 -1.38
CA ALA A 90 3.95 3.63 -1.30
C ALA A 90 4.14 4.29 0.07
N GLN A 91 3.05 4.81 0.65
CA GLN A 91 3.04 5.41 1.98
C GLN A 91 3.39 4.39 3.07
N VAL A 92 2.69 3.25 3.16
CA VAL A 92 2.99 2.21 4.16
C VAL A 92 4.41 1.64 4.00
N LEU A 93 4.89 1.48 2.76
CA LEU A 93 6.26 1.03 2.51
C LEU A 93 7.30 2.08 2.91
N SER A 94 7.00 3.37 2.71
CA SER A 94 7.87 4.46 3.17
C SER A 94 7.96 4.49 4.70
N TYR A 95 6.85 4.24 5.40
CA TYR A 95 6.84 4.14 6.86
C TYR A 95 7.60 2.92 7.35
N ALA A 96 7.39 1.76 6.72
CA ALA A 96 8.15 0.55 7.00
C ALA A 96 9.67 0.79 6.85
N ALA A 97 10.09 1.44 5.77
CA ALA A 97 11.48 1.79 5.52
C ALA A 97 12.04 2.79 6.55
N HIS A 98 11.20 3.69 7.09
CA HIS A 98 11.61 4.63 8.14
C HIS A 98 11.82 3.95 9.50
N LEU A 99 11.02 2.94 9.81
CA LEU A 99 11.13 2.17 11.05
C LEU A 99 12.24 1.12 11.00
N GLN A 100 12.54 0.59 9.81
CA GLN A 100 13.57 -0.43 9.65
C GLN A 100 14.94 0.07 10.11
N GLY A 101 15.60 -0.73 10.94
CA GLY A 101 16.94 -0.46 11.48
C GLY A 101 16.96 0.41 12.75
N LEU A 102 15.80 0.86 13.24
CA LEU A 102 15.73 1.51 14.55
C LEU A 102 15.94 0.50 15.69
N LEU A 103 16.50 0.98 16.79
CA LEU A 103 16.49 0.25 18.06
C LEU A 103 15.14 0.47 18.78
N PRO A 104 14.66 -0.49 19.59
CA PRO A 104 13.42 -0.33 20.35
C PRO A 104 13.36 0.99 21.16
N ARG A 105 14.47 1.37 21.82
CA ARG A 105 14.55 2.63 22.56
C ARG A 105 14.42 3.89 21.69
N GLN A 106 14.83 3.81 20.42
CA GLN A 106 14.67 4.93 19.48
C GLN A 106 13.22 5.03 19.02
N LEU A 107 12.56 3.88 18.79
CA LEU A 107 11.12 3.86 18.53
C LEU A 107 10.37 4.51 19.71
N GLU A 108 10.60 4.03 20.93
CA GLU A 108 9.95 4.54 22.15
C GLU A 108 10.23 6.04 22.35
N GLY A 109 11.48 6.46 22.38
CA GLY A 109 11.84 7.83 22.75
C GLY A 109 11.82 8.87 21.63
N GLN A 110 11.74 8.48 20.35
CA GLN A 110 11.74 9.44 19.22
C GLN A 110 10.46 9.41 18.41
N ILE A 111 9.77 8.27 18.35
CA ILE A 111 8.59 8.08 17.52
C ILE A 111 7.33 8.03 18.37
N LEU A 112 7.35 7.29 19.48
CA LEU A 112 6.17 7.01 20.31
C LEU A 112 6.17 7.72 21.67
N ASP A 113 7.12 8.62 21.95
CA ASP A 113 7.30 9.24 23.27
C ASP A 113 6.01 9.92 23.77
N ARG A 114 5.39 10.70 22.90
CA ARG A 114 4.09 11.35 23.16
C ARG A 114 2.99 10.31 23.38
N ASP A 115 2.86 9.35 22.48
CA ASP A 115 1.75 8.40 22.47
C ASP A 115 1.81 7.44 23.68
N LEU A 116 3.01 6.98 24.05
CA LEU A 116 3.24 6.19 25.26
C LEU A 116 2.92 6.99 26.54
N ALA A 117 3.32 8.26 26.59
CA ALA A 117 2.95 9.13 27.70
C ALA A 117 1.43 9.34 27.82
N GLU A 118 0.71 9.46 26.70
CA GLU A 118 -0.76 9.52 26.69
C GLU A 118 -1.40 8.22 27.19
N LEU A 119 -0.78 7.07 26.94
CA LEU A 119 -1.17 5.77 27.49
C LEU A 119 -0.73 5.56 28.95
N GLY A 120 0.05 6.47 29.54
CA GLY A 120 0.62 6.30 30.88
C GLY A 120 1.68 5.20 30.96
N CYS A 121 2.29 4.84 29.83
CA CYS A 121 3.29 3.78 29.71
C CYS A 121 4.69 4.37 29.43
N GLU A 122 5.74 3.74 29.96
CA GLU A 122 7.12 4.16 29.67
C GLU A 122 7.74 3.39 28.48
N THR A 123 7.24 2.19 28.22
CA THR A 123 7.75 1.30 27.17
C THR A 123 6.61 0.69 26.36
N VAL A 124 6.93 0.21 25.16
CA VAL A 124 5.97 -0.53 24.34
C VAL A 124 5.52 -1.82 25.04
N LEU A 125 6.41 -2.47 25.80
CA LEU A 125 6.06 -3.66 26.58
C LEU A 125 4.99 -3.34 27.64
N ASN A 126 5.10 -2.22 28.36
CA ASN A 126 4.09 -1.84 29.35
C ASN A 126 2.72 -1.61 28.71
N ALA A 127 2.68 -0.94 27.54
CA ALA A 127 1.43 -0.74 26.82
C ALA A 127 0.77 -2.08 26.43
N VAL A 128 1.58 -3.06 26.05
CA VAL A 128 1.12 -4.41 25.70
C VAL A 128 0.64 -5.19 26.92
N GLU A 129 1.33 -5.09 28.06
CA GLU A 129 0.94 -5.76 29.30
C GLU A 129 -0.37 -5.21 29.90
N GLU A 130 -0.62 -3.90 29.77
CA GLU A 130 -1.86 -3.25 30.24
C GLU A 130 -3.06 -3.55 29.32
N ASP A 131 -2.84 -3.67 28.01
CA ASP A 131 -3.90 -3.90 27.02
C ASP A 131 -4.32 -5.39 26.92
N GLN A 132 -3.45 -6.32 27.35
CA GLN A 132 -3.70 -7.76 27.21
C GLN A 132 -4.21 -8.39 28.51
N GLU A 133 -5.38 -9.06 28.42
CA GLU A 133 -5.94 -9.88 29.51
C GLU A 133 -5.04 -11.08 29.91
N HIS A 134 -4.00 -11.39 29.12
CA HIS A 134 -3.12 -12.53 29.32
C HIS A 134 -1.67 -12.08 29.47
N THR A 135 -0.89 -12.89 30.20
CA THR A 135 0.53 -12.63 30.42
C THR A 135 1.32 -12.77 29.13
N VAL A 136 2.06 -11.73 28.77
CA VAL A 136 3.03 -11.74 27.66
C VAL A 136 4.40 -12.16 28.20
N ASP A 137 5.12 -13.00 27.46
CA ASP A 137 6.53 -13.26 27.75
C ASP A 137 7.35 -12.03 27.34
N ALA A 138 7.74 -11.24 28.35
CA ALA A 138 8.47 -10.00 28.17
C ALA A 138 9.77 -10.15 27.37
N GLN A 139 10.49 -11.27 27.54
CA GLN A 139 11.75 -11.50 26.83
C GLN A 139 11.48 -11.85 25.37
N ALA A 140 10.56 -12.79 25.11
CA ALA A 140 10.18 -13.17 23.75
C ALA A 140 9.60 -11.97 22.98
N PHE A 141 8.80 -11.14 23.64
CA PHE A 141 8.26 -9.91 23.06
C PHE A 141 9.37 -8.91 22.70
N SER A 142 10.29 -8.65 23.64
CA SER A 142 11.38 -7.70 23.42
C SER A 142 12.30 -8.13 22.27
N ASP A 143 12.61 -9.43 22.20
CA ASP A 143 13.39 -10.01 21.10
C ASP A 143 12.63 -9.92 19.77
N GLY A 144 11.33 -10.19 19.78
CA GLY A 144 10.46 -10.05 18.62
C GLY A 144 10.38 -8.62 18.09
N LEU A 145 10.27 -7.63 18.98
CA LEU A 145 10.26 -6.21 18.63
C LEU A 145 11.60 -5.76 18.04
N ALA A 146 12.70 -6.13 18.69
CA ALA A 146 14.04 -5.84 18.17
C ALA A 146 14.27 -6.47 16.79
N HIS A 147 13.84 -7.72 16.60
CA HIS A 147 13.93 -8.41 15.32
C HIS A 147 13.04 -7.78 14.25
N SER A 148 11.79 -7.40 14.60
CA SER A 148 10.85 -6.74 13.70
C SER A 148 11.43 -5.44 13.13
N LEU A 149 12.02 -4.61 13.98
CA LEU A 149 12.69 -3.38 13.57
C LEU A 149 13.98 -3.64 12.78
N ALA A 150 14.82 -4.58 13.23
CA ALA A 150 16.11 -4.84 12.59
C ALA A 150 15.96 -5.39 11.16
N GLU A 151 15.04 -6.33 10.95
CA GLU A 151 14.86 -6.99 9.65
C GLU A 151 13.81 -6.33 8.75
N GLY A 152 13.03 -5.37 9.29
CA GLY A 152 11.86 -4.82 8.61
C GLY A 152 10.72 -5.84 8.52
N ASN A 153 10.65 -6.77 9.49
CA ASN A 153 9.64 -7.82 9.55
C ASN A 153 8.35 -7.22 10.13
N LEU A 154 7.64 -6.44 9.30
CA LEU A 154 6.52 -5.59 9.68
C LEU A 154 5.22 -6.11 9.07
N ARG A 155 4.09 -5.82 9.73
CA ARG A 155 2.76 -6.00 9.13
C ARG A 155 2.22 -4.66 8.67
N LEU A 156 1.74 -4.60 7.44
CA LEU A 156 1.12 -3.45 6.83
C LEU A 156 -0.36 -3.76 6.67
N VAL A 157 -1.22 -3.00 7.33
CA VAL A 157 -2.67 -3.17 7.26
C VAL A 157 -3.24 -1.95 6.54
N ILE A 158 -3.93 -2.18 5.43
CA ILE A 158 -4.59 -1.13 4.66
C ILE A 158 -6.08 -1.34 4.81
N VAL A 159 -6.74 -0.40 5.48
CA VAL A 159 -8.18 -0.43 5.77
C VAL A 159 -8.90 0.52 4.83
N LEU A 160 -9.89 -0.01 4.10
CA LEU A 160 -10.66 0.72 3.10
C LEU A 160 -12.16 0.50 3.32
N ASP A 161 -12.99 1.33 2.73
CA ASP A 161 -14.41 1.03 2.53
C ASP A 161 -14.63 0.08 1.33
N GLU A 162 -13.82 0.24 0.29
CA GLU A 162 -13.77 -0.61 -0.90
C GLU A 162 -12.33 -0.75 -1.44
N ALA A 163 -11.94 -1.97 -1.77
CA ALA A 163 -10.62 -2.32 -2.30
C ALA A 163 -10.63 -2.34 -3.85
N PRO A 164 -9.88 -1.45 -4.53
CA PRO A 164 -9.72 -1.50 -5.99
C PRO A 164 -8.98 -2.75 -6.44
N ASP A 165 -9.39 -3.33 -7.57
CA ASP A 165 -8.76 -4.54 -8.13
C ASP A 165 -7.25 -4.37 -8.38
N GLU A 166 -6.81 -3.20 -8.82
CA GLU A 166 -5.39 -2.92 -9.05
C GLU A 166 -4.58 -2.95 -7.74
N LEU A 167 -5.17 -2.45 -6.64
CA LEU A 167 -4.53 -2.48 -5.33
C LEU A 167 -4.42 -3.93 -4.82
N VAL A 168 -5.48 -4.72 -4.98
CA VAL A 168 -5.50 -6.16 -4.67
C VAL A 168 -4.40 -6.90 -5.45
N GLN A 169 -4.21 -6.58 -6.73
CA GLN A 169 -3.16 -7.18 -7.56
C GLN A 169 -1.75 -6.74 -7.14
N LEU A 170 -1.58 -5.47 -6.77
CA LEU A 170 -0.30 -4.92 -6.32
C LEU A 170 0.15 -5.54 -5.00
N THR A 171 -0.73 -5.62 -4.00
CA THR A 171 -0.42 -6.25 -2.71
C THR A 171 -0.10 -7.74 -2.89
N GLY A 172 -0.87 -8.45 -3.73
CA GLY A 172 -0.58 -9.85 -4.06
C GLY A 172 0.77 -10.05 -4.76
N TYR A 173 1.17 -9.13 -5.64
CA TYR A 173 2.50 -9.18 -6.25
C TYR A 173 3.60 -8.95 -5.20
N LEU A 174 3.45 -7.95 -4.34
CA LEU A 174 4.43 -7.64 -3.29
C LEU A 174 4.63 -8.82 -2.32
N GLN A 175 3.54 -9.47 -1.90
CA GLN A 175 3.60 -10.66 -1.04
C GLN A 175 4.24 -11.87 -1.73
N SER A 176 4.24 -11.92 -3.07
CA SER A 176 4.88 -13.01 -3.82
C SER A 176 6.40 -12.86 -3.96
N VAL A 177 6.92 -11.64 -3.81
CA VAL A 177 8.35 -11.33 -3.99
C VAL A 177 9.11 -11.21 -2.67
N THR A 178 8.42 -11.09 -1.54
CA THR A 178 9.04 -11.06 -0.21
C THR A 178 8.17 -11.73 0.85
N ASP A 179 8.83 -12.42 1.77
CA ASP A 179 8.28 -13.03 2.98
C ASP A 179 8.39 -12.13 4.22
N LYS A 180 9.14 -11.02 4.11
CA LYS A 180 9.40 -10.09 5.23
C LYS A 180 8.21 -9.19 5.56
N LEU A 181 7.35 -8.92 4.57
CA LEU A 181 6.21 -8.04 4.72
C LEU A 181 4.92 -8.84 4.68
N ILE A 182 4.13 -8.71 5.74
CA ILE A 182 2.75 -9.20 5.76
C ILE A 182 1.85 -8.02 5.39
N ILE A 183 1.14 -8.12 4.27
CA ILE A 183 0.20 -7.08 3.83
C ILE A 183 -1.22 -7.60 3.99
N ASP A 184 -2.01 -6.94 4.82
CA ASP A 184 -3.42 -7.22 5.01
C ASP A 184 -4.25 -6.09 4.41
N LEU A 185 -5.03 -6.42 3.38
CA LEU A 185 -5.99 -5.49 2.78
C LEU A 185 -7.37 -5.78 3.37
N ILE A 186 -7.94 -4.82 4.09
CA ILE A 186 -9.19 -4.97 4.81
C ILE A 186 -10.21 -3.99 4.23
N THR A 187 -11.42 -4.46 3.90
CA THR A 187 -12.56 -3.60 3.62
C THR A 187 -13.51 -3.60 4.79
N VAL A 188 -14.03 -2.44 5.20
CA VAL A 188 -14.97 -2.31 6.31
C VAL A 188 -16.24 -1.66 5.78
N THR A 189 -17.24 -2.48 5.46
CA THR A 189 -18.52 -1.97 4.95
C THR A 189 -19.43 -1.57 6.11
N SER A 190 -20.02 -0.37 6.05
CA SER A 190 -20.94 0.15 7.06
C SER A 190 -22.39 -0.01 6.62
N TYR A 191 -23.29 -0.19 7.58
CA TYR A 191 -24.73 -0.25 7.39
C TYR A 191 -25.46 0.43 8.56
N GLN A 192 -26.64 0.97 8.32
CA GLN A 192 -27.48 1.57 9.37
C GLN A 192 -28.83 0.86 9.48
N ILE A 193 -29.20 0.43 10.69
CA ILE A 193 -30.49 -0.20 10.99
C ILE A 193 -31.00 0.33 12.33
N ASN A 194 -32.23 0.86 12.36
CA ASN A 194 -32.91 1.26 13.60
C ASN A 194 -32.05 2.16 14.52
N GLY A 195 -31.24 3.05 13.94
CA GLY A 195 -30.33 3.93 14.68
C GLY A 195 -29.03 3.27 15.17
N GLN A 196 -28.81 1.99 14.88
CA GLN A 196 -27.55 1.29 15.11
C GLN A 196 -26.67 1.33 13.86
N HIS A 197 -25.36 1.48 14.06
CA HIS A 197 -24.35 1.31 13.03
C HIS A 197 -23.78 -0.10 13.11
N ILE A 198 -23.78 -0.80 11.99
CA ILE A 198 -23.22 -2.13 11.84
C ILE A 198 -22.05 -2.03 10.88
N VAL A 199 -20.92 -2.60 11.26
CA VAL A 199 -19.72 -2.65 10.42
C VAL A 199 -19.35 -4.09 10.15
N VAL A 200 -18.98 -4.38 8.91
CA VAL A 200 -18.55 -5.72 8.49
C VAL A 200 -17.15 -5.61 7.89
N PRO A 201 -16.12 -5.92 8.70
CA PRO A 201 -14.75 -5.98 8.22
C PRO A 201 -14.51 -7.30 7.47
N GLN A 202 -13.83 -7.22 6.35
CA GLN A 202 -13.47 -8.37 5.51
C GLN A 202 -12.04 -8.24 5.04
N ARG A 203 -11.29 -9.34 5.11
CA ARG A 203 -9.97 -9.41 4.48
C ARG A 203 -10.15 -9.71 3.00
N VAL A 204 -9.52 -8.90 2.17
CA VAL A 204 -9.48 -9.09 0.73
C VAL A 204 -8.21 -9.86 0.39
N GLU A 205 -8.39 -11.08 -0.11
CA GLU A 205 -7.28 -11.89 -0.58
C GLU A 205 -7.01 -11.59 -2.05
N PRO A 206 -5.73 -11.43 -2.45
CA PRO A 206 -5.38 -11.41 -3.86
C PRO A 206 -5.87 -12.68 -4.52
N ALA A 207 -6.60 -12.56 -5.63
CA ALA A 207 -6.95 -13.72 -6.42
C ALA A 207 -5.67 -14.50 -6.73
N PRO A 208 -5.64 -15.84 -6.48
CA PRO A 208 -4.52 -16.65 -6.89
C PRO A 208 -4.31 -16.40 -8.38
N ARG A 209 -3.15 -15.85 -8.77
CA ARG A 209 -2.80 -15.82 -10.18
C ARG A 209 -2.93 -17.26 -10.65
N SER A 210 -3.81 -17.52 -11.60
CA SER A 210 -3.83 -18.79 -12.31
C SER A 210 -2.41 -18.98 -12.84
N ARG A 211 -1.61 -19.78 -12.14
CA ARG A 211 -0.27 -20.16 -12.57
C ARG A 211 -0.46 -21.21 -13.64
N ALA A 212 -0.95 -20.76 -14.78
CA ALA A 212 -1.16 -21.52 -15.99
C ALA A 212 -0.78 -20.62 -17.17
N LEU A 213 0.49 -20.23 -17.20
CA LEU A 213 1.26 -20.75 -18.32
C LEU A 213 1.94 -21.97 -17.71
N SER A 214 1.35 -23.14 -17.96
CA SER A 214 2.04 -24.39 -17.71
C SER A 214 3.43 -24.30 -18.37
N ASP A 215 4.46 -24.94 -17.81
CA ASP A 215 5.79 -24.96 -18.45
C ASP A 215 5.69 -25.35 -19.94
N ALA A 216 4.67 -26.13 -20.31
CA ALA A 216 4.29 -26.45 -21.68
C ALA A 216 3.88 -25.23 -22.54
N GLU A 217 3.11 -24.26 -22.03
CA GLU A 217 2.70 -23.06 -22.78
C GLU A 217 3.83 -22.02 -22.88
N ALA A 218 4.67 -21.93 -21.85
CA ALA A 218 5.88 -21.11 -21.90
C ALA A 218 6.88 -21.66 -22.93
N LEU A 219 7.07 -22.98 -22.98
CA LEU A 219 7.88 -23.65 -24.00
C LEU A 219 7.29 -23.46 -25.40
N ASN A 220 5.97 -23.51 -25.54
CA ASN A 220 5.30 -23.36 -26.84
C ASN A 220 5.38 -21.92 -27.39
N ARG A 221 5.42 -20.90 -26.52
CA ARG A 221 5.69 -19.51 -26.94
C ARG A 221 7.14 -19.30 -27.38
N GLN A 222 8.12 -19.88 -26.68
CA GLN A 222 9.53 -19.84 -27.10
C GLN A 222 9.79 -20.61 -28.40
N ALA A 223 9.06 -21.71 -28.63
CA ALA A 223 9.10 -22.47 -29.89
C ALA A 223 8.43 -21.72 -31.06
N GLY A 224 7.36 -20.95 -30.78
CA GLY A 224 6.67 -20.11 -31.78
C GLY A 224 7.51 -18.94 -32.30
N GLU A 225 8.30 -18.29 -31.44
CA GLU A 225 9.21 -17.20 -31.84
C GLU A 225 10.47 -17.72 -32.56
N SER A 226 10.90 -18.95 -32.28
CA SER A 226 12.05 -19.58 -32.98
C SER A 226 11.70 -20.08 -34.38
N SER A 227 10.41 -20.26 -34.70
CA SER A 227 9.95 -20.80 -36.00
C SER A 227 9.68 -19.75 -37.08
N THR A 228 9.83 -18.44 -36.80
CA THR A 228 9.64 -17.37 -37.80
C THR A 228 10.93 -16.91 -38.48
N LEU A 229 12.09 -17.52 -38.18
CA LEU A 229 13.29 -17.34 -38.98
C LEU A 229 13.25 -18.32 -40.18
N ALA A 230 12.48 -17.94 -41.21
CA ALA A 230 12.46 -18.67 -42.47
C ALA A 230 13.90 -18.77 -43.06
N PRO A 231 14.34 -19.95 -43.51
CA PRO A 231 15.69 -20.13 -44.01
C PRO A 231 15.86 -19.42 -45.36
N ARG A 232 16.95 -18.66 -45.47
CA ARG A 232 17.42 -18.09 -46.73
C ARG A 232 17.54 -19.21 -47.79
N PRO A 233 17.01 -19.06 -49.01
CA PRO A 233 17.16 -20.07 -50.04
C PRO A 233 18.63 -20.17 -50.47
N SER A 234 19.16 -21.38 -50.39
CA SER A 234 20.48 -21.80 -50.88
C SER A 234 20.53 -21.76 -52.40
N VAL A 235 21.43 -20.94 -52.93
CA VAL A 235 21.73 -20.80 -54.35
C VAL A 235 22.47 -22.06 -54.86
N GLN A 236 21.89 -22.75 -55.83
CA GLN A 236 22.54 -23.83 -56.59
C GLN A 236 23.53 -23.27 -57.61
N SER A 237 24.67 -23.95 -57.78
CA SER A 237 25.79 -23.56 -58.63
C SER A 237 25.68 -24.08 -60.08
N SER A 238 25.73 -23.13 -61.04
CA SER A 238 26.47 -23.16 -62.33
C SER A 238 25.97 -24.09 -63.48
N PRO A 239 26.37 -23.90 -64.77
CA PRO A 239 27.38 -22.97 -65.33
C PRO A 239 26.99 -22.21 -66.64
N THR A 240 27.61 -21.05 -66.93
CA THR A 240 28.37 -20.74 -68.20
C THR A 240 28.80 -19.25 -68.30
N ARG A 241 30.14 -19.02 -68.35
CA ARG A 241 30.99 -18.14 -69.22
C ARG A 241 30.46 -16.79 -69.80
N PRO A 242 31.34 -15.85 -70.21
CA PRO A 242 32.21 -14.90 -69.47
C PRO A 242 31.97 -13.42 -69.95
N PRO A 243 32.93 -12.46 -69.89
CA PRO A 243 32.92 -11.30 -68.98
C PRO A 243 32.79 -9.93 -69.69
N HIS A 244 32.66 -8.85 -68.91
CA HIS A 244 33.10 -7.45 -69.17
C HIS A 244 32.39 -6.55 -68.13
N ASN A 245 32.88 -5.43 -67.59
CA ASN A 245 34.17 -4.75 -67.52
C ASN A 245 33.94 -3.56 -66.54
N THR A 246 34.96 -3.22 -65.73
CA THR A 246 35.32 -1.90 -65.15
C THR A 246 34.36 -0.98 -64.37
N ASN A 247 34.92 -0.48 -63.26
CA ASN A 247 34.89 0.91 -62.74
C ASN A 247 33.54 1.47 -62.25
N CYS A 248 33.43 2.40 -61.29
CA CYS A 248 34.33 3.15 -60.42
C CYS A 248 33.42 3.91 -59.40
N CYS A 249 33.99 4.37 -58.28
CA CYS A 249 33.87 5.72 -57.68
C CYS A 249 32.48 6.42 -57.67
N THR A 250 31.97 7.10 -56.64
CA THR A 250 32.54 7.93 -55.55
C THR A 250 31.35 8.67 -54.93
N GLY A 251 31.46 9.18 -53.69
CA GLY A 251 30.80 10.44 -53.34
C GLY A 251 30.14 10.51 -51.96
N SER A 252 30.86 11.08 -51.00
CA SER A 252 30.40 11.61 -49.70
C SER A 252 29.71 13.01 -49.86
N PRO A 253 29.55 13.85 -48.81
CA PRO A 253 28.54 13.87 -47.74
C PRO A 253 27.88 15.28 -47.57
N ILE A 254 27.17 15.55 -46.45
CA ILE A 254 27.12 16.81 -45.63
C ILE A 254 25.70 17.22 -45.11
N GLY A 255 25.64 17.62 -43.82
CA GLY A 255 24.83 18.75 -43.28
C GLY A 255 23.73 18.40 -42.27
N GLN A 256 23.91 18.47 -40.94
CA GLN A 256 23.84 19.60 -39.97
C GLN A 256 22.44 20.12 -39.54
N ASN A 257 22.20 20.01 -38.21
CA ASN A 257 21.57 20.91 -37.21
C ASN A 257 20.11 21.43 -37.36
N ASN A 258 19.25 21.28 -36.32
CA ASN A 258 19.04 22.27 -35.22
C ASN A 258 17.84 21.92 -34.29
N TRP A 259 17.93 22.24 -32.99
CA TRP A 259 16.87 22.20 -31.95
C TRP A 259 16.43 23.62 -31.56
N PRO A 260 15.27 23.80 -30.87
CA PRO A 260 15.18 24.86 -29.86
C PRO A 260 14.57 24.43 -28.51
N VAL A 261 15.05 25.10 -27.45
CA VAL A 261 14.59 25.11 -26.04
C VAL A 261 13.71 26.35 -25.82
N THR A 262 12.72 26.30 -24.91
CA THR A 262 12.00 27.52 -24.47
C THR A 262 11.80 27.53 -22.94
N VAL A 263 11.98 28.71 -22.36
CA VAL A 263 12.10 29.04 -20.93
C VAL A 263 10.92 29.95 -20.50
N SER A 264 10.46 29.83 -19.25
CA SER A 264 9.40 30.62 -18.58
C SER A 264 9.80 32.09 -18.26
N PRO A 265 8.84 32.99 -17.97
CA PRO A 265 9.10 34.30 -17.33
C PRO A 265 8.46 34.49 -15.91
N PRO A 266 8.82 35.56 -15.14
CA PRO A 266 8.59 35.69 -13.69
C PRO A 266 7.56 36.76 -13.22
N CYS A 267 7.38 36.83 -11.89
CA CYS A 267 6.45 37.56 -10.99
C CYS A 267 6.28 39.11 -11.11
N THR A 268 5.15 39.61 -10.56
CA THR A 268 5.08 40.86 -9.74
C THR A 268 3.80 40.93 -8.87
N PRO A 269 3.87 41.43 -7.61
CA PRO A 269 2.69 41.71 -6.77
C PRO A 269 2.37 43.22 -6.67
N THR A 270 1.08 43.57 -6.51
CA THR A 270 0.62 44.96 -6.29
C THR A 270 0.13 45.16 -4.86
N ARG A 271 0.50 46.29 -4.24
CA ARG A 271 0.20 46.74 -2.87
C ARG A 271 -0.62 48.04 -2.90
N ALA A 272 -1.32 48.30 -1.78
CA ALA A 272 -1.90 49.56 -1.26
C ALA A 272 -3.44 49.67 -1.40
N SER A 273 -4.24 50.19 -0.45
CA SER A 273 -3.99 50.89 0.82
C SER A 273 -5.25 50.87 1.73
N GLN A 274 -5.03 50.86 3.04
CA GLN A 274 -5.72 51.55 4.16
C GLN A 274 -7.25 51.82 4.13
N ASN A 275 -7.93 51.48 5.24
CA ASN A 275 -8.60 52.49 6.07
C ASN A 275 -8.97 52.01 7.49
N HIS A 276 -9.11 53.01 8.37
CA HIS A 276 -9.05 53.06 9.83
C HIS A 276 -10.26 52.51 10.62
N ALA A 277 -9.92 51.97 11.79
CA ALA A 277 -10.50 52.11 13.15
C ALA A 277 -11.97 52.52 13.34
N THR A 278 -12.71 51.78 14.19
CA THR A 278 -13.23 52.26 15.50
C THR A 278 -13.97 51.16 16.29
N THR A 279 -13.55 50.93 17.53
CA THR A 279 -14.41 50.69 18.71
C THR A 279 -14.29 51.97 19.57
N PRO A 280 -15.22 52.34 20.50
CA PRO A 280 -15.86 51.46 21.50
C PRO A 280 -17.35 51.77 21.80
N THR A 281 -18.07 50.87 22.47
CA THR A 281 -18.54 50.95 23.87
C THR A 281 -19.15 49.61 24.24
#